data_AF-A0A9N9JKF7-F1
#
_entry.id   AF-A0A9N9JKF7-F1
#
_cell.length_a   1.000
_cell.length_b   1.000
_cell.length_c   1.000
_cell.angle_alpha   90.00
_cell.angle_beta   90.00
_cell.angle_gamma   90.00
#
_symmetry.space_group_name_H-M   'P 1'
#
loop_
_entity.id
_entity.type
_entity.pdbx_description
1 polymer ?
#
loop_
_entity_poly.entity_id
_entity_poly.type
_entity_poly.pdbx_seq_one_letter_code
_entity_poly.pdbx_strand_id
1 'polypeptide(L)' 'FYYTNEAEDWNCSNIVEYYRVKSKQKERKKILDYIKKDIQKVDDLVFEFDETRRRKAREILDNWK' A
#
# COMPACT_ATOMS: atom_id res chain seq x y z
N PHE A 1 -0.01 1.03 8.05
CA PHE A 1 -0.74 1.93 7.14
C PHE A 1 -2.09 1.33 6.75
N TYR A 2 -2.13 0.19 6.06
CA TYR A 2 -3.37 -0.38 5.50
C TYR A 2 -4.38 -0.93 6.51
N TYR A 3 -3.96 -1.27 7.73
CA TYR A 3 -4.89 -1.65 8.81
C TYR A 3 -5.57 -0.45 9.48
N THR A 4 -4.90 0.70 9.48
CA THR A 4 -5.22 1.83 10.37
C THR A 4 -5.85 3.02 9.68
N ASN A 5 -5.59 3.23 8.38
CA ASN A 5 -6.11 4.37 7.61
C ASN A 5 -7.23 3.90 6.69
N GLU A 6 -8.16 4.80 6.37
CA GLU A 6 -9.27 4.53 5.46
C GLU A 6 -8.75 4.31 4.03
N ALA A 7 -9.47 3.51 3.24
CA ALA A 7 -9.07 3.18 1.86
C ALA A 7 -8.99 4.42 0.95
N GLU A 8 -9.72 5.47 1.30
CA GLU A 8 -9.73 6.76 0.60
C GLU A 8 -8.40 7.51 0.75
N ASP A 9 -7.70 7.31 1.88
CA ASP A 9 -6.40 7.92 2.15
C ASP A 9 -5.23 7.23 1.44
N TRP A 10 -5.49 6.12 0.73
CA TRP A 10 -4.48 5.30 0.07
C TRP A 10 -4.06 5.88 -1.29
N ASN A 11 -3.67 7.15 -1.29
CA ASN A 11 -3.03 7.78 -2.44
C ASN A 11 -1.50 7.60 -2.39
N CYS A 12 -0.87 7.71 -3.56
CA CYS A 12 0.57 7.49 -3.71
C CYS A 12 1.40 8.38 -2.77
N SER A 13 1.02 9.65 -2.60
CA SER A 13 1.72 10.60 -1.73
C SER A 13 1.71 10.15 -0.27
N ASN A 14 0.54 9.81 0.28
CA ASN A 14 0.38 9.38 1.66
C ASN A 14 1.12 8.07 1.95
N ILE A 15 1.01 7.10 1.04
CA ILE A 15 1.66 5.80 1.18
C ILE A 15 3.18 5.99 1.12
N VAL A 16 3.70 6.69 0.10
CA VAL A 16 5.15 6.90 -0.04
C VAL A 16 5.72 7.67 1.14
N GLU A 17 5.02 8.70 1.62
CA GLU A 17 5.47 9.47 2.79
C GLU A 17 5.49 8.61 4.06
N TYR A 18 4.44 7.81 4.29
CA TYR A 18 4.43 6.87 5.41
C TYR A 18 5.64 5.94 5.39
N TYR A 19 5.95 5.32 4.24
CA TYR A 19 7.10 4.41 4.14
C TYR A 19 8.44 5.13 4.20
N ARG A 20 8.54 6.37 3.71
CA ARG A 20 9.74 7.21 3.85
C ARG A 20 10.04 7.56 5.30
N VAL A 21 9.01 7.96 6.06
CA VAL A 21 9.15 8.34 7.47
C VAL A 21 9.38 7.13 8.35
N LYS A 22 8.68 6.01 8.09
CA LYS A 22 8.75 4.81 8.93
C LYS A 22 9.92 3.88 8.60
N SER A 23 10.40 3.86 7.36
CA SER A 23 11.54 3.03 7.00
C SER A 23 12.84 3.83 7.12
N LYS A 24 13.94 3.18 7.53
CA LYS A 24 15.29 3.76 7.37
C LYS A 24 15.76 3.76 5.91
N GLN A 25 14.93 3.25 4.99
CA GLN A 25 15.27 3.09 3.59
C GLN A 25 15.04 4.41 2.86
N LYS A 26 16.11 5.03 2.36
CA LYS A 26 16.03 6.28 1.59
C LYS A 26 15.92 6.03 0.09
N GLU A 27 16.25 4.82 -0.36
CA GLU A 27 16.21 4.48 -1.77
C GLU A 27 14.77 4.35 -2.26
N ARG A 28 14.37 5.26 -3.15
CA ARG A 28 13.00 5.34 -3.70
C ARG A 28 12.55 4.01 -4.29
N LYS A 29 13.41 3.32 -5.05
CA LYS A 29 13.07 2.04 -5.68
C LYS A 29 12.69 0.99 -4.64
N LYS A 30 13.49 0.84 -3.58
CA LYS A 30 13.20 -0.10 -2.50
C LYS A 30 11.94 0.27 -1.72
N ILE A 31 11.68 1.56 -1.50
CA ILE A 31 10.41 2.01 -0.89
C ILE A 31 9.22 1.56 -1.75
N LEU A 32 9.28 1.80 -3.06
CA LEU A 32 8.21 1.39 -3.98
C LEU A 32 8.05 -0.13 -4.02
N ASP A 33 9.13 -0.90 -4.00
CA ASP A 33 9.07 -2.36 -3.93
C ASP A 33 8.42 -2.86 -2.64
N TYR A 34 8.71 -2.23 -1.49
CA TYR A 34 8.04 -2.57 -0.21
C TYR A 34 6.56 -2.24 -0.23
N ILE A 35 6.21 -1.05 -0.74
CA ILE A 35 4.82 -0.65 -0.89
C ILE A 35 4.07 -1.66 -1.75
N LYS A 36 4.61 -2.01 -2.93
CA LYS A 36 3.99 -2.98 -3.83
C LYS A 36 3.75 -4.33 -3.16
N LYS A 37 4.74 -4.85 -2.43
CA LYS A 37 4.63 -6.13 -1.70
C LYS A 37 3.55 -6.10 -0.62
N ASP A 38 3.44 -5.00 0.13
CA ASP A 38 2.43 -4.90 1.17
C ASP A 38 1.02 -4.70 0.59
N ILE A 39 0.87 -3.98 -0.53
CA ILE A 39 -0.41 -3.89 -1.24
C ILE A 39 -0.84 -5.24 -1.82
N GLN A 40 0.10 -6.03 -2.36
CA GLN A 40 -0.18 -7.41 -2.79
C GLN A 40 -0.73 -8.26 -1.65
N LYS A 41 -0.11 -8.19 -0.47
CA LYS A 41 -0.63 -8.90 0.72
C LYS A 41 -2.04 -8.44 1.10
N VAL A 42 -2.33 -7.15 0.98
CA VAL A 42 -3.69 -6.63 1.25
C VAL A 42 -4.69 -7.30 0.31
N ASP A 43 -4.39 -7.38 -0.98
CA ASP A 43 -5.28 -8.03 -1.97
C ASP A 43 -5.42 -9.55 -1.71
N ASP A 44 -4.33 -10.23 -1.34
CA ASP A 44 -4.27 -11.67 -1.11
C ASP A 44 -4.95 -12.11 0.20
N LEU A 45 -4.90 -11.30 1.27
CA LEU A 45 -5.39 -11.65 2.61
C LEU A 45 -6.89 -11.38 2.76
N VAL A 46 -7.70 -12.22 2.13
CA VAL A 46 -9.18 -12.15 2.09
C VAL A 46 -9.84 -12.02 3.48
N PHE A 47 -9.26 -12.64 4.51
CA PHE A 47 -9.84 -12.67 5.87
C PHE A 47 -9.40 -11.50 6.76
N GLU A 48 -8.34 -10.78 6.40
CA GLU A 48 -7.81 -9.68 7.22
C GLU A 48 -8.25 -8.30 6.74
N PHE A 49 -8.65 -8.19 5.47
CA PHE A 49 -9.08 -6.94 4.85
C PHE A 49 -10.48 -7.06 4.27
N ASP A 50 -11.31 -6.05 4.54
CA ASP A 50 -12.62 -5.93 3.92
C ASP A 50 -12.53 -5.80 2.38
N GLU A 51 -13.64 -6.05 1.71
CA GLU A 51 -13.71 -6.02 0.24
C GLU A 51 -13.33 -4.65 -0.34
N THR A 52 -13.70 -3.56 0.33
CA THR A 52 -13.38 -2.19 -0.12
C THR A 52 -11.87 -1.96 -0.17
N ARG A 53 -11.16 -2.33 0.91
CA ARG A 53 -9.70 -2.24 1.01
C ARG A 53 -9.00 -3.13 -0.02
N ARG A 54 -9.49 -4.35 -0.23
CA ARG A 54 -8.93 -5.27 -1.24
C ARG A 54 -9.13 -4.76 -2.66
N ARG A 55 -10.33 -4.30 -2.98
CA ARG A 55 -10.63 -3.67 -4.28
C ARG A 55 -9.72 -2.47 -4.52
N LYS A 56 -9.53 -1.61 -3.51
CA LYS A 56 -8.62 -0.47 -3.61
C LYS A 56 -7.17 -0.90 -3.83
N ALA A 57 -6.70 -1.93 -3.11
CA ALA A 57 -5.37 -2.49 -3.30
C ALA A 57 -5.17 -2.97 -4.75
N ARG A 58 -6.14 -3.70 -5.30
CA ARG A 58 -6.13 -4.16 -6.69
C ARG A 58 -6.08 -3.01 -7.68
N GLU A 59 -6.91 -1.97 -7.51
CA GLU A 59 -6.87 -0.76 -8.33
C GLU A 59 -5.49 -0.10 -8.33
N ILE A 60 -4.82 -0.04 -7.18
CA ILE A 60 -3.47 0.53 -7.08
C ILE A 60 -2.45 -0.37 -7.80
N LEU A 61 -2.55 -1.69 -7.67
CA LEU A 61 -1.66 -2.65 -8.34
C LEU A 61 -1.82 -2.62 -9.86
N ASP A 62 -3.04 -2.53 -10.36
CA ASP A 62 -3.34 -2.48 -11.80
C ASP A 62 -2.76 -1.21 -12.45
N ASN A 63 -2.72 -0.11 -11.68
CA ASN A 63 -2.13 1.16 -12.11
C ASN A 63 -0.63 1.30 -11.77
N TRP A 64 0.01 0.25 -11.26
CA TRP A 64 1.41 0.28 -10.81
C TRP A 64 2.38 0.15 -12.00
N LYS A 65 2.80 1.29 -12.58
CA LYS A 65 3.84 1.38 -13.63
C LYS A 65 5.15 1.98 -13.13
#